data_AF-A0A8T3WL21-F1
#
_entry.id   AF-A0A8T3WL21-F1
#
_cell.length_a   1.000
_cell.length_b   1.000
_cell.length_c   1.000
_cell.angle_alpha   90.00
_cell.angle_beta   90.00
_cell.angle_gamma   90.00
#
_symmetry.space_group_name_H-M   'P 1'
#
loop_
_entity.id
_entity.type
_entity.pdbx_description
1 polymer ?
#
loop_
_entity_poly.entity_id
_entity_poly.type
_entity_poly.pdbx_seq_one_letter_code
_entity_poly.pdbx_strand_id
1 'polypeptide(L)' 'MKRNRLNSILDVVIGLLIVTSLFLGYQWYQEYYGESYRNALSSELDDKCSTPAGYTNETWKEHMGHHPDRYAECLGV' A
#
# COMPACT_ATOMS: atom_id res chain seq x y z
N MET A 1 11.11 3.16 -45.17
CA MET A 1 10.39 4.39 -44.74
C MET A 1 11.34 5.21 -43.86
N LYS A 2 11.88 6.34 -44.35
CA LYS A 2 12.84 7.18 -43.59
C LYS A 2 12.08 7.96 -42.51
N ARG A 3 12.26 7.61 -41.23
CA ARG A 3 11.79 8.44 -40.11
C ARG A 3 12.45 9.82 -40.25
N ASN A 4 11.65 10.87 -40.27
CA ASN A 4 12.16 12.24 -40.30
C ASN A 4 12.65 12.64 -38.87
N ARG A 5 13.54 13.63 -38.80
CA ARG A 5 14.11 14.06 -37.51
C ARG A 5 13.04 14.60 -36.56
N LEU A 6 11.97 15.19 -37.10
CA LEU A 6 10.86 15.73 -36.32
C LEU A 6 10.10 14.63 -35.55
N ASN A 7 9.79 13.51 -36.22
CA ASN A 7 9.16 12.34 -35.62
C ASN A 7 10.06 11.70 -34.55
N SER A 8 11.38 11.73 -34.77
CA SER A 8 12.34 11.19 -33.78
C SER A 8 12.40 12.07 -32.52
N ILE A 9 12.33 13.39 -32.66
CA ILE A 9 12.27 14.33 -31.52
C ILE A 9 10.94 14.17 -30.79
N LEU A 10 9.84 14.07 -31.52
CA LEU A 10 8.51 13.88 -30.96
C LEU A 10 8.42 12.57 -30.14
N ASP A 11 8.94 11.47 -30.68
CA ASP A 11 8.98 10.17 -29.98
C ASP A 11 9.75 10.27 -28.65
N VAL A 12 10.88 11.00 -28.63
CA VAL A 12 11.68 11.22 -27.42
C VAL A 12 10.92 12.07 -26.40
N VAL A 13 10.28 13.15 -26.82
CA VAL A 13 9.50 14.02 -25.92
C VAL A 13 8.32 13.26 -25.31
N ILE A 14 7.59 12.47 -26.11
CA ILE A 14 6.49 11.64 -25.62
C ILE A 14 7.01 10.61 -24.60
N GLY A 15 8.13 9.94 -24.90
CA GLY A 15 8.77 9.02 -23.95
C GLY A 15 9.12 9.69 -22.62
N LEU A 16 9.70 10.89 -22.68
CA LEU A 16 10.05 11.69 -21.49
C LEU A 16 8.83 12.09 -20.67
N LEU A 17 7.74 12.50 -21.33
CA LEU A 17 6.49 12.84 -20.67
C LEU A 17 5.89 11.63 -19.95
N ILE A 18 5.84 10.47 -20.61
CA ILE A 18 5.33 9.24 -20.00
C ILE A 18 6.14 8.86 -18.76
N VAL A 19 7.48 8.86 -18.87
CA VAL A 19 8.36 8.52 -17.74
C VAL A 19 8.17 9.50 -16.59
N THR A 20 8.09 10.80 -16.88
CA THR A 20 7.88 11.84 -15.86
C THR A 20 6.52 11.67 -15.18
N SER A 21 5.45 11.43 -15.94
CA SER A 21 4.11 11.20 -15.39
C SER A 21 4.06 9.96 -14.50
N LEU A 22 4.69 8.85 -14.91
CA LEU A 22 4.77 7.64 -14.09
C LEU A 22 5.55 7.88 -12.79
N PHE A 23 6.67 8.61 -12.86
CA PHE A 23 7.46 8.96 -11.69
C PHE A 23 6.67 9.82 -10.70
N LEU A 24 6.01 10.88 -11.18
CA LEU A 24 5.19 11.74 -10.33
C LEU A 24 3.99 11.00 -9.73
N GLY A 25 3.33 10.15 -10.52
CA GLY A 25 2.24 9.30 -10.03
C GLY A 25 2.69 8.33 -8.92
N TYR A 26 3.88 7.75 -9.06
CA TYR A 26 4.47 6.89 -8.03
C TYR A 26 4.79 7.66 -6.73
N GLN A 27 5.36 8.86 -6.85
CA GLN A 27 5.62 9.72 -5.68
C GLN A 27 4.32 10.07 -4.94
N TRP A 28 3.28 10.48 -5.66
CA TRP A 28 1.98 10.78 -5.08
C TRP A 28 1.32 9.56 -4.41
N TYR A 29 1.41 8.38 -5.03
CA TYR A 29 0.92 7.14 -4.44
C TYR A 29 1.60 6.81 -3.11
N GLN A 30 2.93 6.96 -3.04
CA GLN A 30 3.70 6.71 -1.83
C GLN A 30 3.39 7.70 -0.71
N GLU A 31 3.17 8.98 -1.05
CA GLU A 31 2.75 9.99 -0.08
C GLU A 31 1.36 9.66 0.50
N TYR A 32 0.40 9.33 -0.36
CA TYR A 32 -0.98 9.12 0.07
C TYR A 32 -1.22 7.77 0.77
N TYR A 33 -0.64 6.68 0.26
CA TYR A 33 -0.88 5.33 0.78
C TYR A 33 0.28 4.77 1.60
N GLY A 34 1.51 5.22 1.33
CA GLY A 34 2.70 4.67 1.98
C GLY A 34 2.75 4.98 3.46
N GLU A 35 2.27 6.16 3.89
CA GLU A 35 2.20 6.48 5.32
C GLU A 35 1.19 5.62 6.06
N SER A 36 -0.03 5.45 5.52
CA SER A 36 -1.05 4.59 6.13
C SER A 36 -0.60 3.13 6.25
N TYR A 37 0.09 2.62 5.22
CA TYR A 37 0.65 1.26 5.26
C TYR A 37 1.76 1.12 6.31
N ARG A 38 2.70 2.06 6.37
CA ARG A 38 3.75 2.07 7.41
C ARG A 38 3.18 2.20 8.81
N ASN A 39 2.17 3.06 9.00
CA ASN A 39 1.51 3.24 10.28
C ASN A 39 0.77 1.96 10.71
N ALA A 40 0.08 1.29 9.79
CA ALA A 40 -0.56 -0.01 10.05
C ALA A 40 0.47 -1.07 10.45
N LEU A 41 1.59 -1.20 9.72
CA LEU A 41 2.68 -2.10 10.07
C LEU A 41 3.30 -1.78 11.43
N SER A 42 3.54 -0.49 11.72
CA SER A 42 4.11 -0.07 13.01
C SER A 42 3.13 -0.23 14.19
N SER A 43 1.84 -0.40 13.88
CA SER A 43 0.78 -0.63 14.86
C SER A 43 0.47 -2.12 15.02
N GLU A 44 1.16 -3.01 14.29
CA GLU A 44 1.11 -4.43 14.57
C GLU A 44 1.76 -4.67 15.94
N LEU A 45 1.00 -5.25 16.86
CA LEU A 45 1.52 -5.68 18.14
C LEU A 45 2.43 -6.89 17.94
N ASP A 46 3.52 -6.96 18.71
CA ASP A 46 4.39 -8.14 18.75
C ASP A 46 3.59 -9.43 19.01
N ASP A 47 2.54 -9.33 19.83
CA ASP A 47 1.52 -10.36 20.00
C ASP A 47 0.18 -9.86 19.42
N LYS A 48 -0.10 -10.27 18.18
CA LYS A 48 -1.35 -9.96 17.49
C LYS A 48 -2.62 -10.53 18.18
N CYS A 49 -2.45 -11.49 19.10
CA CYS A 49 -3.55 -12.05 19.88
C CYS A 49 -3.83 -11.23 21.14
N SER A 50 -2.89 -10.41 21.58
CA SER A 50 -3.07 -9.50 22.71
C SER A 50 -4.03 -8.36 22.35
N THR A 51 -4.90 -8.01 23.28
CA THR A 51 -5.87 -6.93 23.08
C THR A 51 -5.17 -5.56 23.11
N PRO A 52 -5.25 -4.75 22.03
CA PRO A 52 -4.65 -3.43 21.98
C PRO A 52 -5.31 -2.47 22.98
N ALA A 53 -4.54 -1.46 23.41
CA ALA A 53 -5.08 -0.36 24.20
C ALA A 53 -6.25 0.31 23.46
N GLY A 54 -7.36 0.51 24.18
CA GLY A 54 -8.60 1.08 23.61
C GLY A 54 -9.63 0.05 23.14
N TYR A 55 -9.31 -1.25 23.15
CA TYR A 55 -10.26 -2.34 22.93
C TYR A 55 -10.56 -3.08 24.24
N THR A 56 -11.73 -3.72 24.33
CA THR A 56 -11.98 -4.77 25.32
C THR A 56 -11.64 -6.12 24.72
N ASN A 57 -11.46 -7.14 25.56
CA ASN A 57 -11.20 -8.50 25.07
C ASN A 57 -12.37 -8.99 24.18
N GLU A 58 -13.62 -8.65 24.50
CA GLU A 58 -14.76 -9.03 23.65
C GLU A 58 -14.72 -8.33 22.29
N THR A 59 -14.50 -7.02 22.25
CA THR A 59 -14.50 -6.27 20.98
C THR A 59 -13.29 -6.62 20.12
N TRP A 60 -12.15 -6.96 20.74
CA TRP A 60 -10.99 -7.46 20.01
C TRP A 60 -11.23 -8.86 19.44
N LYS A 61 -11.88 -9.75 20.21
CA LYS A 61 -12.27 -11.08 19.72
C LYS A 61 -13.24 -11.01 18.56
N GLU A 62 -14.21 -10.08 18.61
CA GLU A 62 -15.12 -9.80 17.49
C GLU A 62 -14.36 -9.28 16.27
N HIS A 63 -13.45 -8.30 16.44
CA HIS A 63 -12.60 -7.80 15.37
C HIS A 63 -11.77 -8.90 14.70
N MET A 64 -11.09 -9.74 15.49
CA MET A 64 -10.32 -10.88 14.97
C MET A 64 -11.21 -11.87 14.20
N GLY A 65 -12.47 -12.06 14.62
CA GLY A 65 -13.45 -12.91 13.95
C GLY A 65 -13.81 -12.46 12.53
N HIS A 66 -13.63 -11.17 12.18
CA HIS A 66 -13.79 -10.68 10.81
C HIS A 66 -12.59 -11.00 9.89
N HIS A 67 -11.46 -11.39 10.47
CA HIS A 67 -10.20 -11.68 9.78
C HIS A 67 -9.60 -13.04 10.21
N PRO A 68 -10.34 -14.16 10.05
CA PRO A 68 -9.91 -15.47 10.54
C PRO A 68 -8.65 -15.98 9.84
N ASP A 69 -8.38 -15.54 8.62
CA ASP A 69 -7.13 -15.82 7.88
C ASP A 69 -5.89 -15.27 8.59
N ARG A 70 -6.02 -14.14 9.29
CA ARG A 70 -4.93 -13.50 10.02
C ARG A 70 -4.81 -13.96 11.48
N TYR A 71 -5.95 -14.28 12.10
CA TYR A 71 -6.05 -14.54 13.54
C TYR A 71 -6.45 -15.98 13.90
N ALA A 72 -6.31 -16.94 12.99
CA ALA A 72 -6.64 -18.36 13.23
C ALA A 72 -6.04 -18.89 14.54
N GLU A 73 -4.75 -18.64 14.76
CA GLU A 73 -4.02 -19.04 15.97
C GLU A 73 -4.53 -18.36 17.26
N CYS A 74 -5.08 -17.14 17.16
CA CYS A 74 -5.65 -16.41 18.29
C CYS A 74 -7.07 -16.89 18.63
N LEU A 75 -7.79 -17.38 17.63
CA LEU A 75 -9.16 -17.86 17.75
C LEU A 75 -9.24 -19.37 18.07
N GLY A 76 -8.13 -20.09 17.92
CA GLY A 76 -8.04 -21.54 18.17
C GLY A 76 -8.77 -22.36 17.11
N VAL A 77 -8.80 -21.89 15.86
CA VAL A 77 -9.47 -22.51 14.70
C VAL A 77 -8.50 -22.90 13.61
#